data_AF-A0A1V6DDY2-F1
#
_entry.id   AF-A0A1V6DDY2-F1
#
_cell.length_a   1.000
_cell.length_b   1.000
_cell.length_c   1.000
_cell.angle_alpha   90.00
_cell.angle_beta   90.00
_cell.angle_gamma   90.00
#
_symmetry.space_group_name_H-M   'P 1'
#
loop_
_entity.id
_entity.type
_entity.pdbx_description
1 polymer ?
#
loop_
_entity_poly.entity_id
_entity_poly.type
_entity_poly.pdbx_seq_one_letter_code
_entity_poly.pdbx_strand_id
1 'polypeptide(L)'
;MRIARVIGNVTMTRKMPEILPGSYLVVRTLNRHALAGTGADNEETLVLYDNLGAREGDLVGLVEGAEACAPFRPQKVPYDCYNACILEQIDFRPIVDAGSVTKSTETTKTTKKK
;
A
#
# COMPACT_ATOMS: atom_id res chain seq x y z
N MET A 1 3.94 9.37 -6.97
CA MET A 1 2.98 9.03 -5.89
C MET A 1 2.12 7.85 -6.33
N ARG A 2 1.98 6.82 -5.50
CA ARG A 2 1.08 5.68 -5.70
C ARG A 2 0.26 5.43 -4.44
N ILE A 3 -0.85 4.72 -4.58
CA ILE A 3 -1.66 4.26 -3.45
C ILE A 3 -1.29 2.82 -3.14
N ALA A 4 -1.12 2.51 -1.86
CA ALA A 4 -0.84 1.17 -1.38
C ALA A 4 -1.65 0.85 -0.13
N ARG A 5 -1.76 -0.44 0.18
CA ARG A 5 -2.31 -0.94 1.44
C ARG A 5 -1.19 -1.48 2.31
N VAL A 6 -1.20 -1.16 3.60
CA VAL A 6 -0.28 -1.76 4.56
C VAL A 6 -0.70 -3.20 4.84
N ILE A 7 0.23 -4.15 4.66
CA ILE A 7 0.02 -5.59 4.86
C ILE A 7 0.89 -6.18 5.96
N GLY A 8 1.66 -5.34 6.66
CA GLY A 8 2.50 -5.75 7.78
C GLY A 8 3.62 -4.76 8.06
N ASN A 9 4.60 -5.18 8.86
CA ASN A 9 5.74 -4.36 9.25
C ASN A 9 7.06 -5.14 9.16
N VAL A 10 8.16 -4.38 9.08
CA VAL A 10 9.52 -4.89 9.13
C VAL A 10 10.16 -4.41 10.42
N THR A 11 10.71 -5.35 11.20
CA THR A 11 11.55 -5.02 12.35
C THR A 11 12.99 -5.34 12.02
N MET A 12 13.88 -4.36 12.22
CA MET A 12 15.30 -4.50 11.94
C MET A 12 16.10 -4.39 13.23
N THR A 13 16.93 -5.40 13.53
CA THR A 13 17.87 -5.36 14.67
C THR A 13 19.07 -4.46 14.40
N ARG A 14 19.53 -4.42 13.14
CA ARG A 14 20.65 -3.57 12.68
C ARG A 14 20.16 -2.71 11.53
N LYS A 15 20.50 -1.43 11.57
CA LYS A 15 20.14 -0.44 10.55
C LYS A 15 21.23 0.62 10.43
N MET A 16 21.23 1.31 9.30
CA MET A 16 22.12 2.45 9.07
C MET A 16 21.83 3.58 10.09
N PRO A 17 22.85 4.27 10.61
CA PRO A 17 22.65 5.36 11.57
C PRO A 17 21.91 6.57 10.98
N GLU A 18 21.91 6.72 9.65
CA GLU A 18 21.21 7.79 8.93
C GLU A 18 19.68 7.58 8.88
N ILE A 19 19.20 6.39 9.25
CA ILE A 19 17.77 6.09 9.32
C ILE A 19 17.15 6.83 10.51
N LEU A 20 16.16 7.65 10.21
CA LEU A 20 15.39 8.40 11.19
C LEU A 20 14.48 7.48 12.03
N PRO A 21 14.06 7.93 13.22
CA PRO A 21 13.06 7.21 14.02
C PRO A 21 11.72 7.13 13.29
N GLY A 22 11.21 5.90 13.11
CA GLY A 22 9.95 5.64 12.45
C GLY A 22 9.69 4.13 12.34
N SER A 23 8.52 3.81 11.79
CA SER A 23 8.11 2.45 11.46
C SER A 23 8.51 2.09 10.04
N TYR A 24 8.75 0.81 9.79
CA TYR A 24 8.94 0.27 8.45
C TYR A 24 7.77 -0.65 8.15
N LEU A 25 7.00 -0.30 7.12
CA LEU A 25 5.77 -0.98 6.78
C LEU A 25 5.96 -1.77 5.49
N VAL A 26 5.44 -2.99 5.44
CA VAL A 26 5.32 -3.74 4.19
C VAL A 26 4.01 -3.31 3.55
N VAL A 27 4.07 -2.81 2.32
CA VAL A 27 2.90 -2.30 1.62
C VAL A 27 2.72 -2.95 0.26
N ARG A 28 1.47 -3.20 -0.11
CA ARG A 28 1.11 -3.68 -1.45
C ARG A 28 0.52 -2.55 -2.28
N THR A 29 1.09 -2.30 -3.45
CA THR A 29 0.59 -1.24 -4.33
C THR A 29 -0.76 -1.63 -4.93
N LEU A 30 -1.65 -0.64 -5.07
CA LEU A 30 -2.98 -0.85 -5.63
C LEU A 30 -3.04 -0.30 -7.05
N ASN A 31 -3.42 -1.16 -7.99
CA ASN A 31 -3.72 -0.73 -9.36
C ASN A 31 -5.18 -0.20 -9.44
N ARG A 32 -5.57 0.31 -10.61
CA ARG A 32 -6.92 0.87 -10.83
C ARG A 32 -8.04 -0.15 -10.56
N HIS A 33 -7.85 -1.43 -10.90
CA HIS A 33 -8.84 -2.49 -10.70
C HIS A 33 -9.00 -2.83 -9.21
N ALA A 34 -7.88 -2.91 -8.49
CA ALA A 34 -7.86 -3.12 -7.05
C ALA A 34 -8.56 -1.98 -6.30
N LEU A 35 -8.26 -0.73 -6.65
CA LEU A 35 -8.96 0.44 -6.10
C LEU A 35 -10.46 0.43 -6.43
N ALA A 36 -10.85 -0.15 -7.58
CA ALA A 36 -12.25 -0.26 -7.99
C ALA A 36 -12.98 -1.46 -7.37
N GLY A 37 -12.28 -2.30 -6.59
CA GLY A 37 -12.82 -3.54 -6.04
C GLY A 37 -13.14 -4.61 -7.07
N THR A 38 -12.62 -4.50 -8.30
CA THR A 38 -12.94 -5.41 -9.43
C THR A 38 -11.80 -6.35 -9.81
N GLY A 39 -10.65 -6.25 -9.16
CA GLY A 39 -9.48 -7.10 -9.44
C GLY A 39 -8.60 -7.31 -8.22
N ALA A 40 -7.61 -8.18 -8.37
CA ALA A 40 -6.60 -8.38 -7.34
C ALA A 40 -5.70 -7.16 -7.21
N ASP A 41 -5.16 -6.98 -6.01
CA ASP A 41 -4.06 -6.06 -5.74
C ASP A 41 -2.90 -6.33 -6.70
N ASN A 42 -2.01 -5.34 -6.87
CA ASN A 42 -0.78 -5.60 -7.60
C ASN A 42 0.03 -6.70 -6.87
N GLU A 43 0.94 -7.38 -7.56
CA GLU A 43 1.87 -8.31 -6.92
C GLU A 43 3.07 -7.59 -6.26
N GLU A 44 3.32 -6.35 -6.69
CA GLU A 44 4.43 -5.52 -6.24
C GLU A 44 4.28 -5.05 -4.79
N THR A 45 5.21 -5.51 -3.97
CA THR A 45 5.33 -5.19 -2.54
C THR A 45 6.56 -4.32 -2.29
N LEU A 46 6.41 -3.31 -1.44
CA LEU A 46 7.46 -2.36 -1.10
C LEU A 46 7.67 -2.29 0.41
N VAL A 47 8.84 -1.82 0.83
CA VAL A 47 9.10 -1.42 2.21
C VAL A 47 9.00 0.09 2.29
N LEU A 48 8.08 0.58 3.11
CA LEU A 48 7.73 1.98 3.25
C LEU A 48 8.26 2.51 4.59
N TYR A 49 9.03 3.59 4.58
CA TYR A 49 9.31 4.34 5.81
C TYR A 49 8.07 5.14 6.23
N ASP A 50 7.65 5.01 7.49
CA ASP A 50 6.48 5.69 8.04
C ASP A 50 6.79 6.41 9.35
N ASN A 51 6.49 7.71 9.39
CA ASN A 51 6.50 8.54 10.59
C ASN A 51 5.12 9.11 10.93
N LEU A 52 4.07 8.72 10.19
CA LEU A 52 2.70 9.19 10.38
C LEU A 52 1.86 8.25 11.26
N GLY A 53 2.31 7.01 11.45
CA GLY A 53 1.67 6.04 12.34
C GLY A 53 0.61 5.17 11.67
N ALA A 54 0.81 4.83 10.39
CA ALA A 54 -0.05 3.92 9.65
C ALA A 54 0.04 2.49 10.22
N ARG A 55 -1.06 1.76 10.10
CA ARG A 55 -1.26 0.41 10.64
C ARG A 55 -1.64 -0.55 9.54
N GLU A 56 -1.55 -1.84 9.83
CA GLU A 56 -2.01 -2.89 8.92
C GLU A 56 -3.47 -2.67 8.52
N GLY A 57 -3.75 -2.75 7.22
CA GLY A 57 -5.05 -2.46 6.62
C GLY A 57 -5.20 -1.03 6.10
N ASP A 58 -4.44 -0.06 6.62
CA ASP A 58 -4.53 1.34 6.21
C ASP A 58 -4.16 1.50 4.73
N LEU A 59 -4.84 2.45 4.08
CA LEU A 59 -4.47 2.94 2.76
C LEU A 59 -3.50 4.11 2.92
N VAL A 60 -2.42 4.08 2.15
CA VAL A 60 -1.35 5.08 2.22
C VAL A 60 -1.01 5.61 0.83
N GLY A 61 -0.69 6.89 0.75
CA GLY A 61 -0.04 7.51 -0.40
C GLY A 61 1.47 7.45 -0.21
N LEU A 62 2.17 6.84 -1.15
CA LEU A 62 3.64 6.69 -1.10
C LEU A 62 4.33 7.39 -2.27
N VAL A 63 5.53 7.90 -2.00
CA VAL A 63 6.47 8.41 -3.01
C VAL A 63 7.63 7.43 -3.13
N GLU A 64 8.08 7.17 -4.35
CA GLU A 64 9.17 6.23 -4.64
C GLU A 64 10.35 6.92 -5.33
N GLY A 65 11.51 6.26 -5.32
CA GLY A 65 12.71 6.65 -6.04
C GLY A 65 13.40 7.87 -5.42
N ALA A 66 14.08 8.66 -6.26
CA ALA A 66 14.90 9.79 -5.79
C ALA A 66 14.08 10.89 -5.08
N GLU A 67 12.78 10.98 -5.37
CA GLU A 67 11.88 11.94 -4.73
C GLU A 67 11.60 11.58 -3.27
N ALA A 68 11.75 10.32 -2.87
CA ALA A 68 11.50 9.88 -1.49
C ALA A 68 12.49 10.50 -0.49
N CYS A 69 13.70 10.85 -0.94
CA CYS A 69 14.69 11.55 -0.12
C CYS A 69 14.43 13.06 0.02
N ALA A 70 13.62 13.65 -0.87
CA ALA A 70 13.51 15.10 -1.00
C ALA A 70 12.99 15.82 0.26
N PRO A 71 11.97 15.30 0.98
CA PRO A 71 11.41 15.96 2.17
C PRO A 71 12.36 16.04 3.36
N PHE A 72 13.39 15.19 3.38
CA PHE A 72 14.30 15.06 4.53
C PHE A 72 15.53 15.96 4.43
N ARG A 73 15.65 16.77 3.36
CA ARG A 73 16.77 17.69 3.20
C ARG A 73 16.82 18.72 4.35
N PRO A 74 18.02 19.11 4.82
CA PRO A 74 19.35 18.78 4.27
C PRO A 74 19.91 17.42 4.71
N GLN A 75 19.25 16.70 5.62
CA GLN A 75 19.68 15.37 6.05
C GLN A 75 19.69 14.42 4.85
N LYS A 76 20.75 13.61 4.71
CA LYS A 76 20.78 12.53 3.74
C LYS A 76 20.19 11.28 4.38
N VAL A 77 19.12 10.77 3.80
CA VAL A 77 18.44 9.54 4.24
C VAL A 77 18.49 8.50 3.13
N PRO A 78 18.57 7.20 3.45
CA PRO A 78 18.61 6.14 2.45
C PRO A 78 17.20 5.64 2.10
N TYR A 79 16.26 6.55 1.84
CA TYR A 79 14.87 6.19 1.56
C TYR A 79 14.59 6.19 0.06
N ASP A 80 14.17 5.05 -0.46
CA ASP A 80 13.60 4.92 -1.79
C ASP A 80 12.07 4.94 -1.76
N CYS A 81 11.44 4.84 -0.58
CA CYS A 81 10.00 4.88 -0.41
C CYS A 81 9.61 5.44 0.98
N TYR A 82 8.71 6.44 1.03
CA TYR A 82 8.17 6.96 2.30
C TYR A 82 6.66 7.23 2.25
N ASN A 83 6.03 7.15 3.42
CA ASN A 83 4.61 7.43 3.61
C ASN A 83 4.35 8.95 3.56
N ALA A 84 3.71 9.41 2.50
CA ALA A 84 3.36 10.82 2.34
C ALA A 84 2.02 11.17 3.00
N CYS A 85 1.08 10.22 3.08
CA CYS A 85 -0.21 10.42 3.73
C CYS A 85 -0.92 9.10 4.05
N ILE A 86 -1.75 9.12 5.09
CA ILE A 86 -2.75 8.08 5.35
C ILE A 86 -4.06 8.53 4.73
N LEU A 87 -4.69 7.66 3.93
CA LEU A 87 -5.88 7.95 3.15
C LEU A 87 -7.12 7.46 3.89
N GLU A 88 -8.02 8.39 4.22
CA GLU A 88 -9.32 8.07 4.82
C GLU A 88 -10.34 7.66 3.74
N GLN A 89 -10.46 8.46 2.68
CA GLN A 89 -11.42 8.26 1.61
C GLN A 89 -10.80 8.54 0.25
N ILE A 90 -11.16 7.69 -0.73
CA ILE A 90 -10.77 7.86 -2.13
C ILE A 90 -12.05 8.00 -2.95
N ASP A 91 -12.30 9.20 -3.48
CA ASP A 91 -13.36 9.43 -4.47
C ASP A 91 -12.73 9.43 -5.86
N PHE A 92 -13.05 8.41 -6.65
CA PHE A 92 -12.57 8.30 -8.01
C PHE A 92 -13.56 7.53 -8.89
N ARG A 93 -13.60 7.89 -10.17
CA ARG A 93 -14.39 7.18 -11.18
C ARG A 93 -13.46 6.27 -11.98
N PRO A 94 -13.47 4.94 -11.74
CA PRO A 94 -12.64 4.03 -12.51
C PRO A 94 -13.11 3.98 -13.97
N ILE A 95 -12.16 4.12 -14.89
CA ILE A 95 -12.33 3.68 -16.28
C ILE A 95 -11.87 2.22 -16.27
N VAL A 96 -12.82 1.29 -16.18
CA VAL A 96 -12.58 -0.14 -16.29
C VAL A 96 -13.15 -0.61 -17.61
N ASP A 97 -12.32 -1.29 -18.41
CA ASP A 97 -12.80 -1.92 -19.63
C ASP A 97 -13.77 -3.04 -19.27
N ALA A 98 -14.93 -3.08 -19.94
CA ALA A 98 -16.10 -3.89 -19.61
C ALA A 98 -15.89 -5.42 -19.61
N GLY A 99 -14.67 -5.91 -19.86
CA GLY A 99 -14.34 -7.33 -19.99
C GLY A 99 -13.59 -7.97 -18.81
N SER A 100 -13.24 -7.22 -17.74
CA SER A 100 -12.36 -7.74 -16.66
C SER A 100 -13.06 -8.08 -15.34
N VAL A 101 -14.38 -7.96 -15.25
CA VAL A 101 -15.13 -8.29 -14.02
C VAL A 101 -15.44 -9.78 -13.97
N THR A 102 -14.49 -10.59 -13.53
CA THR A 102 -14.79 -11.95 -13.07
C THR A 102 -15.45 -11.87 -11.70
N LYS A 103 -16.77 -12.07 -11.68
CA LYS A 103 -17.59 -12.22 -10.47
C LYS A 103 -16.97 -13.29 -9.55
N SER A 104 -16.52 -12.89 -8.36
CA SER A 104 -16.33 -13.83 -7.26
C SER A 104 -17.69 -14.46 -6.95
N THR A 105 -17.82 -15.75 -7.28
CA THR A 105 -19.06 -16.50 -7.09
C THR A 105 -19.11 -16.94 -5.63
N GLU A 106 -19.91 -16.26 -4.80
CA GLU A 106 -20.33 -16.78 -3.50
C GLU A 106 -21.08 -18.11 -3.71
N THR A 107 -20.44 -19.21 -3.34
CA THR A 107 -21.07 -20.54 -3.36
C THR A 107 -21.78 -20.74 -2.04
N THR A 108 -23.05 -20.35 -1.95
CA THR A 108 -23.93 -20.75 -0.85
C THR A 108 -24.24 -22.25 -0.96
N LYS A 109 -23.49 -23.09 -0.23
CA LYS A 109 -23.81 -24.52 -0.07
C LYS A 109 -25.12 -24.65 0.72
N THR A 110 -26.23 -24.85 0.02
CA THR A 110 -27.49 -25.28 0.63
C THR A 110 -27.44 -26.79 0.87
N THR A 111 -27.21 -27.20 2.11
CA THR A 111 -27.27 -28.60 2.55
C THR A 111 -28.74 -29.07 2.54
N LYS A 112 -29.15 -29.81 1.52
CA LYS A 112 -30.44 -30.51 1.48
C LYS A 112 -30.36 -31.79 2.32
N LYS A 113 -31.03 -31.77 3.47
CA LYS A 113 -31.31 -32.93 4.33
C LYS A 113 -32.24 -33.89 3.58
N LYS A 114 -31.86 -35.16 3.47
CA LYS A 114 -32.75 -36.29 3.22
C LYS A 114 -32.30 -37.45 4.08
#